data_AF-A0A9X2P7W8-F1
#
_entry.id   AF-A0A9X2P7W8-F1
#
_cell.length_a   1.000
_cell.length_b   1.000
_cell.length_c   1.000
_cell.angle_alpha   90.00
_cell.angle_beta   90.00
_cell.angle_gamma   90.00
#
_symmetry.space_group_name_H-M   'P 1'
#
loop_
_entity.id
_entity.type
_entity.pdbx_description
1 polymer ?
#
loop_
_entity_poly.entity_id
_entity_poly.type
_entity_poly.pdbx_seq_one_letter_code
_entity_poly.pdbx_strand_id
1 'polypeptide(L)'
;MASTSSRQLLRRLLLVALVGSTALTVAGCESLDKLNPFAEKEKKLPGTRVPVFPEGVPGVDYNAAPPQPANSAYGLAPDPSTAPPAGAQGTAPAASPPPE
;
A
#
# COMPACT_ATOMS: atom_id res chain seq x y z
N MET A 1 30.15 47.12 -5.05
CA MET A 1 29.15 46.54 -5.97
C MET A 1 29.57 45.12 -6.42
N ALA A 2 29.94 44.22 -5.49
CA ALA A 2 30.56 42.92 -5.81
C ALA A 2 29.81 41.69 -5.26
N SER A 3 28.71 41.87 -4.54
CA SER A 3 28.00 40.77 -3.84
C SER A 3 27.02 39.98 -4.73
N THR A 4 26.59 40.56 -5.85
CA THR A 4 25.57 39.96 -6.74
C THR A 4 26.12 38.77 -7.54
N SER A 5 27.37 38.81 -8.03
CA SER A 5 27.95 37.70 -8.81
C SER A 5 28.11 36.42 -8.00
N SER A 6 28.54 36.51 -6.73
CA SER A 6 28.71 35.34 -5.86
C SER A 6 27.37 34.66 -5.57
N ARG A 7 26.31 35.44 -5.30
CA ARG A 7 24.95 34.92 -5.10
C ARG A 7 24.36 34.28 -6.36
N GLN A 8 24.70 34.82 -7.55
CA GLN A 8 24.27 34.23 -8.82
C GLN A 8 25.01 32.92 -9.12
N LEU A 9 26.30 32.83 -8.82
CA LEU A 9 27.08 31.59 -8.93
C LEU A 9 26.54 30.50 -8.00
N LEU A 10 26.24 30.83 -6.74
CA LEU A 10 25.68 29.88 -5.79
C LEU A 10 24.30 29.38 -6.22
N ARG A 11 23.43 30.27 -6.74
CA ARG A 11 22.13 29.88 -7.32
C ARG A 11 22.27 28.96 -8.52
N ARG A 12 23.21 29.21 -9.42
CA ARG A 12 23.47 28.35 -10.58
C ARG A 12 23.95 26.97 -10.15
N LEU A 13 24.86 26.90 -9.18
CA LEU A 13 25.32 25.62 -8.63
C LEU A 13 24.19 24.84 -7.96
N LEU A 14 23.33 25.51 -7.19
CA LEU A 14 22.16 24.86 -6.58
C LEU A 14 21.16 24.36 -7.63
N LEU A 15 20.91 25.13 -8.69
CA LEU A 15 20.05 24.71 -9.80
C LEU A 15 20.63 23.51 -10.55
N VAL A 16 21.94 23.53 -10.83
CA VAL A 16 22.62 22.38 -11.47
C VAL A 16 22.58 21.15 -10.58
N ALA A 17 22.79 21.30 -9.27
CA ALA A 17 22.70 20.18 -8.33
C ALA A 17 21.27 19.60 -8.26
N LEU A 18 20.25 20.45 -8.28
CA LEU A 18 18.85 20.04 -8.22
C LEU A 18 18.39 19.37 -9.53
N VAL A 19 18.77 19.91 -10.68
CA VAL A 19 18.50 19.29 -11.99
C VAL A 19 19.30 18.00 -12.15
N GLY A 20 20.56 17.99 -11.72
CA GLY A 20 21.41 16.80 -11.77
C GLY A 20 20.88 15.66 -10.91
N SER A 21 20.46 15.94 -9.68
CA SER A 21 19.92 14.90 -8.79
C SER A 21 18.60 14.33 -9.29
N THR A 22 17.69 15.17 -9.79
CA THR A 22 16.42 14.73 -10.37
C THR A 22 16.60 13.94 -11.67
N ALA A 23 17.56 14.31 -12.52
CA ALA A 23 17.91 13.52 -13.69
C ALA A 23 18.50 12.15 -13.30
N LEU A 24 19.33 12.09 -12.26
CA LEU A 24 19.92 10.84 -11.77
C LEU A 24 18.89 9.90 -11.15
N THR A 25 17.91 10.42 -10.40
CA THR A 25 16.85 9.59 -9.80
C THR A 25 15.89 9.05 -10.86
N VAL A 26 15.52 9.86 -11.85
CA VAL A 26 14.63 9.43 -12.95
C VAL A 26 15.33 8.40 -13.85
N ALA A 27 16.58 8.63 -14.25
CA ALA A 27 17.34 7.66 -15.04
C ALA A 27 17.76 6.40 -14.24
N GLY A 28 17.96 6.55 -12.92
CA GLY A 28 18.37 5.48 -12.03
C GLY A 28 17.28 4.46 -11.74
N CYS A 29 15.99 4.83 -11.77
CA CYS A 29 14.90 3.91 -11.43
C CYS A 29 14.89 2.63 -12.31
N GLU A 30 15.14 2.74 -13.61
CA GLU A 30 15.19 1.56 -14.49
C GLU A 30 16.52 0.78 -14.38
N SER A 31 17.60 1.47 -14.01
CA SER A 31 18.93 0.86 -13.92
C SER A 31 19.18 0.18 -12.56
N LEU A 32 18.48 0.59 -11.50
CA LEU A 32 18.56 -0.03 -10.18
C LEU A 32 17.86 -1.39 -10.16
N ASP A 33 16.81 -1.58 -10.96
CA ASP A 33 16.14 -2.88 -11.13
C ASP A 33 17.11 -3.95 -11.66
N LYS A 34 17.96 -3.57 -12.63
CA LYS A 34 19.03 -4.41 -13.19
C LYS A 34 20.19 -4.69 -12.23
N LEU A 35 20.33 -3.90 -11.16
CA LEU A 35 21.36 -4.08 -10.12
C LEU A 35 20.84 -4.88 -8.91
N ASN A 36 19.59 -5.34 -8.92
CA ASN A 36 19.01 -6.11 -7.83
C ASN A 36 19.70 -7.50 -7.74
N PRO A 37 20.57 -7.75 -6.74
CA PRO A 37 21.25 -9.04 -6.60
C PRO A 37 20.30 -10.17 -6.18
N PHE A 38 19.01 -9.88 -5.96
CA PHE A 38 17.97 -10.83 -5.62
C PHE A 38 16.99 -11.12 -6.77
N ALA A 39 17.17 -10.49 -7.94
CA ALA A 39 16.32 -10.70 -9.13
C ALA A 39 16.44 -12.11 -9.74
N GLU A 40 17.44 -12.91 -9.34
CA GLU A 40 17.60 -14.31 -9.78
C GLU A 40 16.37 -15.19 -9.45
N LYS A 41 15.56 -14.78 -8.46
CA LYS A 41 14.41 -15.54 -7.97
C LYS A 41 13.11 -15.31 -8.76
N GLU A 42 13.08 -14.35 -9.68
CA GLU A 42 11.88 -14.06 -10.48
C GLU A 42 11.69 -15.00 -11.68
N LYS A 43 12.48 -16.07 -11.76
CA LYS A 43 12.28 -17.09 -12.78
C LYS A 43 10.96 -17.80 -12.53
N LYS A 44 9.92 -17.37 -13.25
CA LYS A 44 8.61 -18.00 -13.27
C LYS A 44 8.80 -19.48 -13.61
N LEU A 45 8.49 -20.35 -12.65
CA LEU A 45 8.62 -21.79 -12.81
C LEU A 45 7.86 -22.22 -14.09
N PRO A 46 8.46 -23.05 -14.95
CA PRO A 46 7.78 -23.57 -16.12
C PRO A 46 6.59 -24.42 -15.67
N GLY A 47 5.47 -24.31 -16.39
CA GLY A 47 4.25 -25.08 -16.13
C GLY A 47 3.03 -24.24 -15.78
N THR A 48 1.85 -24.81 -16.02
CA THR A 48 0.57 -24.19 -15.68
C THR A 48 0.33 -24.31 -14.17
N ARG A 49 0.03 -23.19 -13.51
CA ARG A 49 -0.40 -23.21 -12.10
C ARG A 49 -1.83 -23.73 -12.06
N VAL A 50 -2.01 -24.94 -11.54
CA VAL A 50 -3.31 -25.57 -11.33
C VAL A 50 -3.58 -25.61 -9.82
N PRO A 51 -4.82 -25.39 -9.36
CA PRO A 51 -5.15 -25.61 -7.96
C PRO A 51 -4.78 -27.04 -7.55
N VAL A 52 -4.03 -27.18 -6.46
CA VAL A 52 -3.66 -28.48 -5.89
C VAL A 52 -4.91 -29.25 -5.41
N PHE A 53 -5.96 -28.51 -5.05
CA PHE A 53 -7.24 -29.03 -4.61
C PHE A 53 -8.36 -28.36 -5.41
N PRO A 54 -8.74 -28.91 -6.59
CA PRO A 54 -9.75 -28.31 -7.46
C PRO A 54 -11.12 -28.15 -6.78
N GLU A 55 -11.52 -29.16 -6.00
CA GLU A 55 -12.82 -29.20 -5.29
C GLU A 55 -12.74 -28.65 -3.85
N GLY A 56 -11.63 -28.00 -3.49
CA GLY A 56 -11.36 -27.55 -2.12
C GLY A 56 -10.61 -28.57 -1.26
N VAL A 57 -10.15 -28.12 -0.09
CA VAL A 57 -9.33 -28.94 0.81
C VAL A 57 -10.19 -30.00 1.52
N PRO A 58 -9.82 -31.31 1.45
CA PRO A 58 -10.58 -32.35 2.14
C PRO A 58 -10.74 -32.06 3.64
N GLY A 59 -11.98 -32.10 4.12
CA GLY A 59 -12.31 -31.86 5.53
C GLY A 59 -12.48 -30.39 5.91
N VAL A 60 -12.33 -29.45 4.97
CA VAL A 60 -12.65 -28.03 5.18
C VAL A 60 -14.04 -27.75 4.61
N ASP A 61 -14.98 -27.42 5.49
CA ASP A 61 -16.26 -26.83 5.08
C ASP A 61 -16.11 -25.31 4.99
N TYR A 62 -16.09 -24.79 3.77
CA TYR A 62 -15.96 -23.35 3.50
C TYR A 62 -17.21 -22.54 3.88
N ASN A 63 -18.35 -23.21 4.10
CA ASN A 63 -19.58 -22.57 4.54
C ASN A 63 -19.74 -22.62 6.07
N ALA A 64 -18.89 -23.36 6.78
CA ALA A 64 -18.92 -23.41 8.23
C ALA A 64 -18.37 -22.10 8.81
N ALA A 65 -19.03 -21.61 9.86
CA ALA A 65 -18.49 -20.49 10.62
C ALA A 65 -17.11 -20.87 11.18
N PRO A 66 -16.11 -19.97 11.09
CA PRO A 66 -14.79 -20.21 11.67
C PRO A 66 -14.93 -20.55 13.16
N PRO A 67 -14.16 -21.52 13.67
CA PRO A 67 -14.22 -21.89 15.08
C PRO A 67 -13.85 -20.66 15.91
N GLN A 68 -14.80 -20.22 16.73
CA GLN A 68 -14.59 -19.10 17.64
C GLN A 68 -13.94 -19.62 18.93
N PRO A 69 -12.96 -18.89 19.49
CA PRO A 69 -12.40 -19.23 20.79
C PRO A 69 -13.45 -19.11 21.89
N ALA A 70 -13.33 -19.88 22.97
CA ALA A 70 -14.35 -19.96 24.02
C ALA A 70 -14.68 -18.62 24.71
N ASN A 71 -13.77 -17.64 24.61
CA ASN A 71 -13.93 -16.28 25.13
C ASN A 71 -14.46 -15.27 24.08
N SER A 72 -14.95 -15.73 22.93
CA SER A 72 -15.52 -14.85 21.91
C SER A 72 -16.89 -14.31 22.34
N ALA A 73 -17.13 -13.02 22.12
CA ALA A 73 -18.44 -12.39 22.32
C ALA A 73 -19.43 -12.60 21.16
N TYR A 74 -19.09 -13.44 20.17
CA TYR A 74 -19.93 -13.71 19.01
C TYR A 74 -21.21 -14.45 19.45
N GLY A 75 -22.38 -13.87 19.18
CA GLY A 75 -23.67 -14.46 19.51
C GLY A 75 -24.28 -14.03 20.85
N LEU A 76 -23.63 -13.17 21.64
CA LEU A 76 -24.33 -12.46 22.71
C LEU A 76 -25.24 -11.42 22.06
N ALA A 77 -26.55 -11.54 22.29
CA ALA A 77 -27.48 -10.47 21.96
C ALA A 77 -27.00 -9.18 22.66
N PRO A 78 -26.95 -8.04 21.96
CA PRO A 78 -26.58 -6.79 22.59
C PRO A 78 -27.54 -6.54 23.75
N ASP A 79 -26.98 -6.33 24.94
CA ASP A 79 -27.75 -5.89 26.10
C ASP A 79 -28.42 -4.56 25.73
N PRO A 80 -29.76 -4.43 25.81
CA PRO A 80 -30.46 -3.19 25.45
C PRO A 80 -30.02 -1.99 26.31
N SER A 81 -29.29 -2.22 27.41
CA SER A 81 -28.74 -1.20 28.28
C SER A 81 -27.44 -0.56 27.74
N THR A 82 -26.88 -1.09 26.63
CA THR A 82 -25.73 -0.48 25.93
C THR A 82 -26.18 0.24 24.65
N ALA A 83 -27.28 0.98 24.71
CA ALA A 83 -27.56 1.98 23.69
C ALA A 83 -26.56 3.15 23.88
N PRO A 84 -25.74 3.52 22.88
CA PRO A 84 -24.99 4.76 22.95
C PRO A 84 -25.98 5.93 23.00
N PRO A 85 -25.73 6.98 23.81
CA PRO A 85 -26.58 8.16 23.79
C PRO A 85 -26.57 8.75 22.37
N ALA A 86 -27.77 8.91 21.81
CA ALA A 86 -27.98 9.66 20.58
C ALA A 86 -27.49 11.10 20.80
N GLY A 87 -26.35 11.46 20.21
CA GLY A 87 -25.84 12.81 20.34
C GLY A 87 -24.38 12.99 19.94
N ALA A 88 -24.07 12.82 18.66
CA ALA A 88 -23.02 13.58 17.98
C ALA A 88 -23.15 13.35 16.47
N GLN A 89 -24.01 14.15 15.84
CA GLN A 89 -23.95 14.38 14.40
C GLN A 89 -22.59 15.05 14.10
N GLY A 90 -21.63 14.25 13.66
CA GLY A 90 -20.39 14.70 13.03
C GLY A 90 -20.56 14.59 11.52
N THR A 91 -20.50 15.74 10.85
CA THR A 91 -20.60 15.96 9.41
C THR A 91 -19.73 15.01 8.59
N ALA A 92 -20.34 14.41 7.56
CA ALA A 92 -19.68 13.68 6.50
C ALA A 92 -18.69 14.57 5.71
N PRO A 93 -17.60 14.01 5.18
CA PRO A 93 -17.08 14.40 3.88
C PRO A 93 -17.63 13.42 2.83
N ALA A 94 -18.29 14.00 1.84
CA ALA A 94 -18.80 13.34 0.64
C ALA A 94 -17.73 12.47 -0.04
N ALA A 95 -18.08 11.22 -0.31
CA ALA A 95 -17.37 10.40 -1.29
C ALA A 95 -17.77 10.88 -2.69
N SER A 96 -16.82 11.44 -3.42
CA SER A 96 -16.92 11.63 -4.88
C SER A 96 -16.99 10.24 -5.55
N PRO A 97 -17.91 9.99 -6.50
CA PRO A 97 -17.85 8.77 -7.31
C PRO A 97 -16.69 8.81 -8.30
N PRO A 98 -16.05 7.67 -8.62
CA PRO A 98 -15.02 7.61 -9.66
C PRO A 98 -15.66 7.82 -11.05
N PRO A 99 -15.06 8.64 -11.95
CA PRO A 99 -15.48 8.67 -13.35
C PRO A 99 -14.93 7.46 -14.12
N GLU A 100 -15.76 6.95 -15.05
CA GLU A 100 -15.34 6.17 -16.23
C GLU A 100 -14.39 6.94 -17.15
#